data_AF-A0A7J9RA17-F1
#
_entry.id   AF-A0A7J9RA17-F1
#
_cell.length_a   1.000
_cell.length_b   1.000
_cell.length_c   1.000
_cell.angle_alpha   90.00
_cell.angle_beta   90.00
_cell.angle_gamma   90.00
#
_symmetry.space_group_name_H-M   'P 1'
#
loop_
_entity.id
_entity.type
_entity.pdbx_description
1 polymer ?
#
loop_
_entity_poly.entity_id
_entity_poly.type
_entity_poly.pdbx_seq_one_letter_code
_entity_poly.pdbx_strand_id
1 'polypeptide(L)'
;GIAGGELKHGPLALMDDSVFVIIINPEDSTYQDTLTSAREIKARGAKIIGISDKGSDAYDYWVKIPKTNELTFPIAETIPIQLLSYYCALEKDTDPDYPRNLAKSVTVK
;
A
#
# COMPACT_ATOMS: atom_id res chain seq x y z
N GLY A 1 0.77 -0.90 -8.29
CA GLY A 1 0.31 -1.93 -7.33
C GLY A 1 0.34 -3.28 -7.99
N ILE A 2 0.26 -4.35 -7.21
CA ILE A 2 0.23 -5.75 -7.66
C ILE A 2 -0.96 -6.41 -6.96
N ALA A 3 -1.74 -7.23 -7.65
CA ALA A 3 -2.82 -7.99 -7.02
C ALA A 3 -2.24 -9.05 -6.07
N GLY A 4 -2.82 -9.23 -4.89
CA GLY A 4 -2.30 -10.15 -3.86
C GLY A 4 -2.10 -11.58 -4.36
N GLY A 5 -3.01 -12.07 -5.21
CA GLY A 5 -2.91 -13.41 -5.81
C GLY A 5 -1.71 -13.60 -6.75
N GLU A 6 -1.17 -12.52 -7.31
CA GLU A 6 -0.08 -12.58 -8.31
C GLU A 6 1.32 -12.67 -7.69
N LEU A 7 1.43 -12.52 -6.37
CA LEU A 7 2.72 -12.47 -5.67
C LEU A 7 3.59 -13.70 -5.95
N LYS A 8 2.98 -14.88 -6.04
CA LYS A 8 3.69 -16.16 -6.25
C LYS A 8 4.19 -16.37 -7.68
N HIS A 9 3.79 -15.52 -8.62
CA HIS A 9 4.16 -15.64 -10.04
C HIS A 9 5.43 -14.87 -10.41
N GLY A 10 6.22 -14.45 -9.43
CA GLY A 10 7.50 -13.75 -9.63
C GLY A 10 7.79 -12.63 -8.64
N PRO A 11 6.83 -11.73 -8.32
CA PRO A 11 7.09 -10.56 -7.47
C PRO A 11 7.67 -10.87 -6.10
N LEU A 12 7.39 -12.04 -5.52
CA LEU A 12 7.99 -12.47 -4.25
C LEU A 12 9.52 -12.61 -4.29
N ALA A 13 10.12 -12.74 -5.47
CA ALA A 13 11.58 -12.77 -5.62
C ALA A 13 12.24 -11.42 -5.32
N LEU A 14 11.47 -10.33 -5.25
CA LEU A 14 11.97 -8.99 -4.93
C LEU A 14 12.09 -8.74 -3.42
N MET A 15 11.63 -9.66 -2.56
CA MET A 15 11.53 -9.42 -1.12
C MET A 15 12.87 -9.65 -0.42
N ASP A 16 13.28 -8.67 0.38
CA ASP A 16 14.38 -8.73 1.34
C ASP A 16 14.17 -7.73 2.49
N ASP A 17 15.09 -7.68 3.45
CA ASP A 17 15.02 -6.83 4.66
C ASP A 17 15.00 -5.32 4.39
N SER A 18 15.36 -4.88 3.19
CA SER A 18 15.34 -3.47 2.76
C SER A 18 14.01 -3.07 2.13
N VAL A 19 13.17 -4.04 1.76
CA VAL A 19 11.90 -3.80 1.08
C VAL A 19 10.77 -3.54 2.07
N PHE A 20 9.99 -2.50 1.77
CA PHE A 20 8.74 -2.21 2.45
C PHE A 20 7.57 -2.51 1.52
N VAL A 21 6.58 -3.23 2.02
CA VAL A 21 5.35 -3.56 1.27
C VAL A 21 4.15 -2.94 1.97
N ILE A 22 3.42 -2.12 1.21
CA ILE A 22 2.13 -1.58 1.65
C ILE A 22 1.06 -2.60 1.28
N ILE A 23 0.33 -3.08 2.28
CA ILE A 23 -0.78 -4.02 2.10
C ILE A 23 -2.08 -3.32 2.49
N ILE A 24 -3.04 -3.35 1.58
CA ILE A 24 -4.41 -2.89 1.78
C ILE A 24 -5.21 -4.11 2.24
N ASN A 25 -5.79 -4.07 3.44
CA ASN A 25 -6.44 -5.25 4.02
C ASN A 25 -7.75 -4.90 4.75
N PRO A 26 -8.85 -4.59 4.04
CA PRO A 26 -10.17 -4.40 4.64
C PRO A 26 -10.64 -5.61 5.44
N GLU A 27 -11.39 -5.42 6.53
CA GLU A 27 -12.16 -6.49 7.17
C GLU A 27 -13.35 -6.95 6.29
N ASP A 28 -13.04 -7.56 5.15
CA ASP A 28 -13.98 -8.17 4.20
C ASP A 28 -13.70 -9.66 3.97
N SER A 29 -14.34 -10.24 2.95
CA SER A 29 -14.17 -11.65 2.60
C SER A 29 -12.73 -12.06 2.21
N THR A 30 -11.89 -11.10 1.83
CA THR A 30 -10.49 -11.34 1.41
C THR A 30 -9.47 -11.13 2.53
N TYR A 31 -9.91 -10.68 3.70
CA TYR A 31 -9.03 -10.29 4.82
C TYR A 31 -8.01 -11.37 5.18
N GLN A 32 -8.45 -12.63 5.27
CA GLN A 32 -7.57 -13.74 5.70
C GLN A 32 -6.58 -14.15 4.61
N ASP A 33 -6.98 -14.09 3.34
CA ASP A 33 -6.12 -14.41 2.20
C ASP A 33 -5.01 -13.37 2.07
N THR A 34 -5.38 -12.08 2.12
CA THR A 34 -4.43 -10.97 2.10
C THR A 34 -3.48 -11.02 3.30
N LEU A 35 -3.98 -11.39 4.49
CA LEU A 35 -3.14 -11.53 5.67
C LEU A 35 -2.18 -12.72 5.57
N THR A 36 -2.59 -13.80 4.92
CA THR A 36 -1.72 -14.94 4.61
C THR A 36 -0.60 -14.50 3.68
N SER A 37 -0.90 -13.76 2.62
CA SER A 37 0.11 -13.16 1.74
C SER A 37 1.06 -12.22 2.50
N ALA A 38 0.55 -11.41 3.44
CA ALA A 38 1.38 -10.54 4.27
C ALA A 38 2.42 -11.33 5.08
N ARG A 39 2.02 -12.45 5.68
CA ARG A 39 2.94 -13.32 6.43
C ARG A 39 3.96 -13.98 5.53
N GLU A 40 3.57 -14.41 4.33
CA GLU A 40 4.51 -14.98 3.34
C GLU A 40 5.57 -13.97 2.88
N ILE A 41 5.17 -12.71 2.69
CA ILE A 41 6.09 -11.61 2.37
C ILE A 41 7.04 -11.36 3.54
N LYS A 42 6.49 -11.24 4.76
CA LYS A 42 7.26 -10.99 5.99
C LYS A 42 8.27 -12.10 6.29
N ALA A 43 7.91 -13.35 6.05
CA ALA A 43 8.80 -14.50 6.20
C ALA A 43 10.03 -14.45 5.28
N ARG A 44 10.02 -13.59 4.25
CA ARG A 44 11.14 -13.34 3.34
C ARG A 44 11.92 -12.05 3.67
N GLY A 45 11.69 -11.46 4.85
CA GLY A 45 12.47 -10.33 5.36
C GLY A 45 11.82 -8.95 5.15
N ALA A 46 10.92 -8.83 4.16
CA ALA A 46 10.27 -7.55 3.87
C ALA A 46 9.39 -7.07 5.03
N LYS A 47 9.36 -5.75 5.22
CA LYS A 47 8.57 -5.08 6.27
C LYS A 47 7.18 -4.74 5.76
N ILE A 48 6.16 -5.04 6.55
CA ILE A 48 4.76 -4.83 6.18
C ILE A 48 4.20 -3.54 6.79
N ILE A 49 3.69 -2.67 5.93
CA ILE A 49 2.86 -1.52 6.30
C ILE A 49 1.40 -1.88 5.98
N GLY A 50 0.61 -2.19 7.00
CA GLY A 50 -0.80 -2.54 6.84
C GLY A 50 -1.71 -1.31 6.88
N ILE A 51 -2.51 -1.09 5.84
CA ILE A 51 -3.62 -0.13 5.83
C ILE A 51 -4.91 -0.94 6.03
N SER A 52 -5.52 -0.80 7.20
CA SER A 52 -6.68 -1.62 7.58
C SER A 52 -7.48 -0.97 8.71
N ASP A 53 -8.78 -1.26 8.75
CA ASP A 53 -9.66 -0.97 9.88
C ASP A 53 -9.42 -1.90 11.08
N LYS A 54 -8.66 -2.98 10.87
CA LYS A 54 -8.31 -4.00 11.87
C LYS A 54 -6.80 -4.21 11.98
N GLY A 55 -6.31 -4.31 13.22
CA GLY A 55 -4.88 -4.57 13.49
C GLY A 55 -4.51 -6.05 13.34
N SER A 56 -3.25 -6.32 13.04
CA SER A 56 -2.66 -7.66 13.04
C SER A 56 -1.18 -7.62 13.38
N ASP A 57 -0.71 -8.71 14.00
CA ASP A 57 0.70 -9.07 14.22
C ASP A 57 1.53 -9.21 12.93
N ALA A 58 0.89 -9.45 11.79
CA ALA A 58 1.57 -9.49 10.50
C ALA A 58 2.12 -8.10 10.11
N TYR A 59 1.56 -7.01 10.64
CA TYR A 59 1.99 -5.65 10.32
C TYR A 59 3.17 -5.23 11.18
N ASP A 60 4.25 -4.76 10.56
CA ASP A 60 5.33 -4.07 11.27
C ASP A 60 4.93 -2.63 11.59
N TYR A 61 4.16 -2.01 10.69
CA TYR A 61 3.52 -0.71 10.88
C TYR A 61 2.04 -0.82 10.53
N TRP A 62 1.17 -0.30 11.38
CA TRP A 62 -0.27 -0.30 11.14
C TRP A 62 -0.80 1.13 10.98
N VAL A 63 -1.30 1.42 9.79
CA VAL A 63 -2.06 2.62 9.48
C VAL A 63 -3.53 2.29 9.65
N LYS A 64 -4.06 2.65 10.81
CA LYS A 64 -5.48 2.46 11.12
C LYS A 64 -6.34 3.42 10.31
N ILE A 65 -7.33 2.87 9.61
CA ILE A 65 -8.40 3.62 8.97
C ILE A 65 -9.74 3.36 9.66
N PRO A 66 -10.76 4.22 9.49
CA PRO A 66 -12.09 3.97 10.03
C PRO A 66 -12.70 2.70 9.45
N LYS A 67 -13.50 1.99 10.25
CA LYS A 67 -14.33 0.90 9.72
C LYS A 67 -15.40 1.50 8.81
N THR A 68 -15.43 1.06 7.56
CA THR A 68 -16.38 1.51 6.55
C THR A 68 -17.03 0.31 5.86
N ASN A 69 -18.02 0.54 5.01
CA ASN A 69 -18.56 -0.54 4.17
C ASN A 69 -17.64 -0.77 2.96
N GLU A 70 -17.82 -1.91 2.29
CA GLU A 70 -17.01 -2.32 1.13
C GLU A 70 -16.98 -1.28 0.00
N LEU A 71 -18.08 -0.55 -0.22
CA LEU A 71 -18.16 0.47 -1.27
C LEU A 71 -17.37 1.74 -0.97
N THR A 72 -17.18 2.06 0.32
CA THR A 72 -16.52 3.30 0.77
C THR A 72 -15.09 3.07 1.21
N PHE A 73 -14.70 1.82 1.48
CA PHE A 73 -13.35 1.46 1.86
C PHE A 73 -12.27 1.91 0.86
N PRO A 74 -12.45 1.76 -0.48
CA PRO A 74 -11.47 2.23 -1.46
C PRO A 74 -11.19 3.75 -1.39
N ILE A 75 -12.16 4.53 -0.93
CA ILE A 75 -11.99 5.98 -0.73
C ILE A 75 -11.13 6.22 0.53
N ALA A 76 -11.45 5.52 1.63
CA ALA A 76 -10.74 5.66 2.89
C ALA A 76 -9.28 5.19 2.82
N GLU A 77 -8.99 4.07 2.15
CA GLU A 77 -7.63 3.53 2.02
C GLU A 77 -6.70 4.40 1.16
N THR A 78 -7.27 5.19 0.24
CA THR A 78 -6.51 6.04 -0.67
C THR A 78 -5.89 7.24 0.07
N ILE A 79 -6.56 7.75 1.10
CA ILE A 79 -6.14 8.96 1.83
C ILE A 79 -4.74 8.78 2.45
N PRO A 80 -4.44 7.70 3.22
CA PRO A 80 -3.09 7.49 3.73
C PRO A 80 -2.00 7.38 2.65
N ILE A 81 -2.31 6.78 1.50
CA ILE A 81 -1.35 6.62 0.39
C ILE A 81 -1.05 7.98 -0.26
N GLN A 82 -2.06 8.84 -0.40
CA GLN A 82 -1.88 10.22 -0.85
C GLN A 82 -1.01 11.02 0.11
N LEU A 83 -1.27 10.92 1.42
CA LEU A 83 -0.47 11.59 2.44
C LEU A 83 0.98 11.09 2.46
N LEU A 84 1.18 9.78 2.36
CA LEU A 84 2.53 9.20 2.26
C LEU A 84 3.28 9.77 1.05
N SER A 85 2.63 9.83 -0.10
CA SER A 85 3.23 10.38 -1.33
C SER A 85 3.60 11.86 -1.17
N TYR A 86 2.71 12.65 -0.58
CA TYR A 86 2.95 14.07 -0.30
C TYR A 86 4.14 14.28 0.65
N TYR A 87 4.15 13.61 1.80
CA TYR A 87 5.25 13.75 2.76
C TYR A 87 6.57 13.18 2.22
N CYS A 88 6.54 12.12 1.40
CA CYS A 88 7.73 11.66 0.70
C CYS A 88 8.28 12.68 -0.30
N ALA A 89 7.43 13.46 -0.96
CA ALA A 89 7.87 14.52 -1.87
C ALA A 89 8.56 15.66 -1.10
N LEU A 90 7.99 16.06 0.04
CA LEU A 90 8.59 17.06 0.93
C LEU A 90 9.93 16.61 1.50
N GLU A 91 10.02 15.36 1.98
CA GLU A 91 11.27 14.79 2.51
C GLU A 91 12.36 14.68 1.44
N LYS A 92 11.96 14.53 0.17
CA LYS A 92 12.88 14.50 -0.98
C LYS A 92 13.23 15.87 -1.53
N ASP A 93 12.75 16.95 -0.92
CA ASP A 93 12.89 18.33 -1.40
C ASP A 93 12.43 18.49 -2.87
N THR A 94 11.27 17.89 -3.17
CA THR A 94 10.64 17.96 -4.49
C THR A 94 9.28 18.63 -4.41
N ASP A 95 8.94 19.40 -5.44
CA ASP A 95 7.64 20.07 -5.54
C ASP A 95 6.54 19.04 -5.92
N PRO A 96 5.57 18.75 -5.02
CA PRO A 96 4.48 17.82 -5.31
C PRO A 96 3.50 18.34 -6.37
N ASP A 97 3.43 19.65 -6.60
CA ASP A 97 2.55 20.26 -7.61
C ASP A 97 3.18 20.24 -9.01
N TYR A 98 4.52 20.18 -9.10
CA TYR A 98 5.29 20.18 -10.34
C TYR A 98 6.22 18.97 -10.50
N PRO A 99 5.68 17.73 -10.57
CA PRO A 99 6.48 16.55 -10.80
C PRO A 99 7.15 16.57 -12.19
N ARG A 100 8.42 16.16 -12.24
CA ARG A 100 9.20 16.10 -13.48
C ARG A 100 8.50 15.24 -14.54
N ASN A 101 8.56 15.68 -15.81
CA ASN A 101 8.03 14.98 -16.99
C ASN A 101 6.51 14.78 -17.03
N LEU A 102 5.74 15.47 -16.17
CA LEU A 102 4.28 15.40 -16.16
C LEU A 102 3.66 16.76 -16.47
N ALA A 103 2.47 16.72 -17.06
CA ALA A 103 1.59 17.87 -17.21
C ALA A 103 0.26 17.55 -16.53
N LYS A 104 -0.43 18.56 -16.00
CA LYS A 104 -1.71 18.37 -15.31
C LYS A 104 -2.78 17.75 -16.21
N SER A 105 -2.73 18.07 -17.50
CA SER A 105 -3.58 17.49 -18.55
C SER A 105 -2.76 17.34 -19.81
N VAL A 106 -2.86 16.18 -20.46
CA VAL A 106 -2.21 15.92 -21.76
C VAL A 106 -3.21 16.23 -22.85
N THR A 107 -3.11 17.42 -23.44
CA THR A 107 -3.91 17.80 -24.62
C THR A 107 -3.01 17.77 -25.85
N VAL A 108 -3.28 16.84 -26.76
CA VAL A 108 -2.69 16.84 -28.10
C VAL A 108 -3.65 17.64 -29.00
N LYS A 109 -3.14 18.56 -29.80
CA LYS A 109 -3.95 19.20 -30.86
C LYS A 109 -4.13 18.25 -32.03
#